data_AF-A0A7X9DXS8-F1
#
_entry.id   AF-A0A7X9DXS8-F1
#
_cell.length_a   1.000
_cell.length_b   1.000
_cell.length_c   1.000
_cell.angle_alpha   90.00
_cell.angle_beta   90.00
_cell.angle_gamma   90.00
#
_symmetry.space_group_name_H-M   'P 1'
#
loop_
_entity.id
_entity.type
_entity.pdbx_description
1 polymer ?
#
loop_
_entity_poly.entity_id
_entity_poly.type
_entity_poly.pdbx_seq_one_letter_code
_entity_poly.pdbx_strand_id
1 'polypeptide(L)'
;MRCLALMTFALLVGCGSSSEGVCADDGDARGPACLCLVAARTEFELVSKPGGAFPAPERGTKYMTPVPGDPALLPALWQNINRYEIHLLFLKQVFPERFADLDEQKYLELVMLRDTRKYYSGNFFSFAPAGQEPFYGFTVYTATRSEELLEAAEVKSIYDDLKAHFTAGELRYTFDPYDAMAKEKARGWTDPGFPIYFGE
;
A
#
# COMPACT_ATOMS: atom_id res chain seq x y z
N MET A 1 9.09 -34.15 41.23
CA MET A 1 9.95 -33.43 40.26
C MET A 1 9.04 -32.87 39.16
N ARG A 2 8.94 -31.54 39.07
CA ARG A 2 8.17 -30.81 38.05
C ARG A 2 9.14 -30.34 36.96
N CYS A 3 8.81 -30.52 35.69
CA CYS A 3 9.43 -29.84 34.54
C CYS A 3 8.30 -29.57 33.54
N LEU A 4 7.70 -28.39 33.63
CA LEU A 4 7.90 -27.23 32.72
C LEU A 4 7.57 -27.56 31.26
N ALA A 5 6.31 -27.28 30.89
CA ALA A 5 5.91 -27.07 29.52
C ALA A 5 6.28 -25.63 29.13
N LEU A 6 7.13 -25.47 28.11
CA LEU A 6 7.30 -24.17 27.44
C LEU A 6 6.06 -23.90 26.59
N MET A 7 5.26 -22.92 26.97
CA MET A 7 4.31 -22.26 26.07
C MET A 7 5.06 -21.18 25.29
N THR A 8 5.21 -21.38 23.99
CA THR A 8 5.68 -20.37 23.06
C THR A 8 4.52 -19.39 22.81
N PHE A 9 4.61 -18.18 23.35
CA PHE A 9 3.70 -17.09 22.99
C PHE A 9 4.09 -16.58 21.59
N ALA A 10 3.26 -16.87 20.59
CA ALA A 10 3.29 -16.14 19.33
C ALA A 10 2.70 -14.75 19.58
N LEU A 11 3.55 -13.72 19.61
CA LEU A 11 3.12 -12.33 19.59
C LEU A 11 2.52 -12.03 18.21
N LEU A 12 1.20 -12.17 18.10
CA LEU A 12 0.43 -11.54 17.03
C LEU A 12 0.58 -10.03 17.23
N VAL A 13 1.38 -9.37 16.39
CA VAL A 13 1.36 -7.90 16.27
C VAL A 13 0.02 -7.55 15.60
N GLY A 14 -1.02 -7.50 16.42
CA GLY A 14 -2.36 -7.14 15.99
C GLY A 14 -2.44 -5.63 15.73
N CYS A 15 -3.09 -5.25 14.63
CA CYS A 15 -3.53 -3.88 14.41
C CYS A 15 -4.66 -3.54 15.39
N GLY A 16 -4.30 -3.16 16.61
CA GLY A 16 -5.21 -2.58 17.59
C GLY A 16 -5.17 -1.06 17.53
N SER A 17 -6.32 -0.40 17.73
CA SER A 17 -6.49 1.06 17.71
C SER A 17 -5.88 1.78 18.93
N SER A 18 -4.76 1.30 19.45
CA SER A 18 -4.05 1.86 20.59
C SER A 18 -2.66 2.31 20.17
N SER A 19 -2.11 3.28 20.90
CA SER A 19 -0.81 3.95 20.73
C SER A 19 0.45 3.04 20.72
N GLU A 20 0.30 1.74 20.48
CA GLU A 20 1.36 0.71 20.41
C GLU A 20 1.35 -0.06 19.08
N GLY A 21 0.59 0.38 18.07
CA GLY A 21 0.59 -0.20 16.73
C GLY A 21 1.81 0.21 15.89
N VAL A 22 2.06 -0.51 14.78
CA VAL A 22 3.15 -0.21 13.82
C VAL A 22 3.13 1.26 13.36
N CYS A 23 1.95 1.85 13.23
CA CYS A 23 1.75 3.27 12.94
C CYS A 23 1.24 4.04 14.17
N ALA A 24 1.97 3.98 15.29
CA ALA A 24 1.61 4.71 16.49
C ALA A 24 1.51 6.22 16.23
N ASP A 25 0.51 6.85 16.84
CA ASP A 25 0.39 8.31 16.84
C ASP A 25 1.39 8.90 17.84
N ASP A 26 2.30 9.74 17.32
CA ASP A 26 3.33 10.42 18.09
C ASP A 26 2.91 11.86 18.51
N GLY A 27 1.67 12.25 18.24
CA GLY A 27 1.12 13.56 18.59
C GLY A 27 1.51 14.68 17.63
N ASP A 28 2.07 14.37 16.45
CA ASP A 28 2.29 15.38 15.41
C ASP A 28 0.96 16.01 14.97
N ALA A 29 0.93 17.34 14.86
CA ALA A 29 -0.28 18.09 14.47
C ALA A 29 -0.83 17.71 13.09
N ARG A 30 -0.03 17.04 12.25
CA ARG A 30 -0.42 16.53 10.93
C ARG A 30 -0.97 15.10 10.97
N GLY A 31 -1.16 14.53 12.16
CA GLY A 31 -1.66 13.17 12.38
C GLY A 31 -0.57 12.10 12.44
N PRO A 32 -0.94 10.81 12.50
CA PRO A 32 0.01 9.71 12.65
C PRO A 32 0.93 9.60 11.42
N ALA A 33 2.08 8.95 11.59
CA ALA A 33 3.05 8.80 10.50
C ALA A 33 2.53 7.95 9.33
N CYS A 34 1.63 7.01 9.63
CA CYS A 34 0.95 6.13 8.68
C CYS A 34 -0.33 5.58 9.30
N LEU A 35 -1.06 4.73 8.57
CA LEU A 35 -2.15 3.91 9.07
C LEU A 35 -1.95 2.45 8.63
N CYS A 36 -2.37 1.48 9.45
CA CYS A 36 -2.39 0.05 9.08
C CYS A 36 -3.80 -0.47 8.75
N LEU A 37 -4.81 0.36 9.03
CA LEU A 37 -6.21 0.11 8.74
C LEU A 37 -6.83 1.43 8.31
N VAL A 38 -7.63 1.41 7.24
CA VAL A 38 -8.40 2.55 6.76
C VAL A 38 -9.84 2.11 6.56
N ALA A 39 -10.65 2.32 7.59
CA ALA A 39 -12.05 1.92 7.66
C ALA A 39 -13.02 3.03 7.23
N ALA A 40 -12.59 4.29 7.25
CA ALA A 40 -13.42 5.42 6.86
C ALA A 40 -12.70 6.40 5.92
N ARG A 41 -13.49 7.13 5.12
CA ARG A 41 -12.99 8.20 4.25
C ARG A 41 -12.19 9.26 5.02
N THR A 42 -12.64 9.64 6.22
CA THR A 42 -11.96 10.63 7.06
C THR A 42 -10.56 10.18 7.46
N GLU A 43 -10.33 8.87 7.67
CA GLU A 43 -9.01 8.32 7.97
C GLU A 43 -8.09 8.39 6.74
N PHE A 44 -8.63 8.08 5.54
CA PHE A 44 -7.89 8.28 4.30
C PHE A 44 -7.51 9.75 4.08
N GLU A 45 -8.41 10.68 4.41
CA GLU A 45 -8.17 12.12 4.30
C GLU A 45 -7.03 12.61 5.21
N LEU A 46 -6.85 12.01 6.40
CA LEU A 46 -5.74 12.33 7.32
C LEU A 46 -4.36 12.07 6.70
N VAL A 47 -4.23 11.03 5.88
CA VAL A 47 -2.94 10.57 5.33
C VAL A 47 -2.73 10.92 3.87
N SER A 48 -3.71 11.51 3.21
CA SER A 48 -3.67 11.90 1.79
C SER A 48 -3.60 13.42 1.62
N LYS A 49 -3.20 13.86 0.42
CA LYS A 49 -3.31 15.25 -0.03
C LYS A 49 -4.30 15.37 -1.17
N PRO A 50 -4.91 16.55 -1.37
CA PRO A 50 -5.64 16.86 -2.60
C PRO A 50 -4.79 16.56 -3.85
N GLY A 51 -5.40 15.91 -4.83
CA GLY A 51 -4.83 15.69 -6.16
C GLY A 51 -5.17 16.84 -7.11
N GLY A 52 -5.46 16.49 -8.37
CA GLY A 52 -5.84 17.44 -9.41
C GLY A 52 -7.36 17.54 -9.61
N ALA A 53 -7.80 18.41 -10.52
CA ALA A 53 -9.20 18.45 -10.94
C ALA A 53 -9.56 17.22 -11.80
N PHE A 54 -10.77 16.69 -11.64
CA PHE A 54 -11.32 15.58 -12.45
C PHE A 54 -11.05 15.83 -13.95
N PRO A 55 -10.60 14.82 -14.73
CA PRO A 55 -10.54 13.38 -14.45
C PRO A 55 -9.35 12.88 -13.59
N ALA A 56 -8.60 13.78 -12.93
CA ALA A 56 -7.56 13.38 -11.98
C ALA A 56 -8.14 12.82 -10.66
N PRO A 57 -7.35 12.04 -9.90
CA PRO A 57 -7.69 11.67 -8.52
C PRO A 57 -8.03 12.90 -7.67
N GLU A 58 -9.08 12.78 -6.85
CA GLU A 58 -9.47 13.82 -5.89
C GLU A 58 -8.39 13.99 -4.82
N ARG A 59 -7.84 12.86 -4.34
CA ARG A 59 -6.78 12.80 -3.36
C ARG A 59 -5.85 11.62 -3.64
N GLY A 60 -4.61 11.72 -3.17
CA GLY A 60 -3.63 10.66 -3.29
C GLY A 60 -2.81 10.49 -2.02
N THR A 61 -2.33 9.28 -1.82
CA THR A 61 -1.27 8.92 -0.88
C THR A 61 -0.45 7.76 -1.47
N LYS A 62 0.48 7.19 -0.69
CA LYS A 62 1.24 5.99 -1.05
C LYS A 62 0.93 4.87 -0.07
N TYR A 63 1.05 3.64 -0.54
CA TYR A 63 0.90 2.47 0.29
C TYR A 63 2.04 1.48 0.07
N MET A 64 2.20 0.56 1.00
CA MET A 64 2.97 -0.67 0.82
C MET A 64 2.22 -1.86 1.42
N THR A 65 2.44 -3.05 0.88
CA THR A 65 1.97 -4.33 1.41
C THR A 65 3.06 -5.39 1.22
N PRO A 66 3.27 -6.33 2.16
CA PRO A 66 4.29 -7.35 2.02
C PRO A 66 4.00 -8.31 0.87
N VAL A 67 5.06 -8.79 0.22
CA VAL A 67 4.95 -10.01 -0.60
C VAL A 67 4.59 -11.16 0.34
N PRO A 68 3.57 -11.99 0.01
CA PRO A 68 3.16 -13.08 0.88
C PRO A 68 4.30 -14.05 1.21
N GLY A 69 4.31 -14.56 2.44
CA GLY A 69 5.20 -15.65 2.86
C GLY A 69 6.28 -15.29 3.88
N ASP A 70 6.49 -14.01 4.18
CA ASP A 70 7.44 -13.58 5.21
C ASP A 70 6.73 -12.76 6.31
N PRO A 71 6.44 -13.37 7.48
CA PRO A 71 5.75 -12.68 8.58
C PRO A 71 6.64 -11.65 9.31
N ALA A 72 7.94 -11.59 9.02
CA ALA A 72 8.82 -10.58 9.60
C ALA A 72 8.63 -9.22 8.93
N LEU A 73 8.04 -9.16 7.75
CA LEU A 73 7.77 -7.92 7.03
C LEU A 73 6.70 -7.07 7.74
N LEU A 74 6.75 -5.75 7.49
CA LEU A 74 5.71 -4.84 7.96
C LEU A 74 4.37 -5.18 7.28
N PRO A 75 3.22 -4.95 7.96
CA PRO A 75 1.90 -5.15 7.36
C PRO A 75 1.61 -4.12 6.28
N ALA A 76 0.40 -4.13 5.72
CA ALA A 76 -0.06 -3.05 4.86
C ALA A 76 -0.01 -1.69 5.59
N LEU A 77 0.60 -0.69 4.96
CA LEU A 77 0.71 0.67 5.48
C LEU A 77 0.20 1.68 4.44
N TRP A 78 -0.55 2.68 4.90
CA TRP A 78 -0.83 3.90 4.16
C TRP A 78 0.01 5.03 4.74
N GLN A 79 0.94 5.54 3.95
CA GLN A 79 1.86 6.61 4.34
C GLN A 79 1.10 7.92 4.58
N ASN A 80 1.44 8.68 5.63
CA ASN A 80 0.93 10.03 5.75
C ASN A 80 1.76 11.00 4.90
N ILE A 81 1.25 11.34 3.72
CA ILE A 81 1.97 12.24 2.80
C ILE A 81 1.92 13.73 3.19
N ASN A 82 1.16 14.08 4.23
CA ASN A 82 1.25 15.39 4.88
C ASN A 82 2.52 15.52 5.71
N ARG A 83 3.10 14.39 6.15
CA ARG A 83 4.35 14.34 6.93
C ARG A 83 5.56 14.00 6.08
N TYR A 84 5.43 12.98 5.24
CA TYR A 84 6.52 12.45 4.44
C TYR A 84 6.06 12.36 2.99
N GLU A 85 6.59 13.16 2.08
CA GLU A 85 6.13 13.12 0.69
C GLU A 85 6.73 11.93 -0.09
N ILE A 86 7.96 11.55 0.24
CA ILE A 86 8.74 10.53 -0.46
C ILE A 86 8.73 9.23 0.35
N HIS A 87 8.39 8.11 -0.30
CA HIS A 87 8.22 6.81 0.35
C HIS A 87 9.51 6.28 0.99
N LEU A 88 10.65 6.44 0.31
CA LEU A 88 11.98 6.14 0.88
C LEU A 88 12.22 6.90 2.19
N LEU A 89 11.94 8.21 2.22
CA LEU A 89 12.17 9.02 3.43
C LEU A 89 11.24 8.61 4.58
N PHE A 90 9.99 8.27 4.28
CA PHE A 90 9.06 7.71 5.26
C PHE A 90 9.63 6.46 5.92
N LEU A 91 10.05 5.46 5.12
CA LEU A 91 10.58 4.19 5.65
C LEU A 91 11.79 4.41 6.56
N LYS A 92 12.73 5.25 6.13
CA LYS A 92 13.94 5.55 6.91
C LYS A 92 13.64 6.23 8.25
N GLN A 93 12.67 7.15 8.26
CA GLN A 93 12.39 7.98 9.44
C GLN A 93 11.44 7.29 10.43
N VAL A 94 10.50 6.49 9.94
CA VAL A 94 9.47 5.86 10.78
C VAL A 94 9.88 4.47 11.24
N PHE A 95 10.67 3.73 10.45
CA PHE A 95 11.16 2.39 10.79
C PHE A 95 12.69 2.28 10.64
N PRO A 96 13.48 3.13 11.33
CA PRO A 96 14.92 3.19 11.18
C PRO A 96 15.62 1.87 11.53
N GLU A 97 15.06 1.08 12.45
CA GLU A 97 15.58 -0.23 12.85
C GLU A 97 15.58 -1.26 11.70
N ARG A 98 14.76 -1.01 10.66
CA ARG A 98 14.66 -1.85 9.46
C ARG A 98 15.28 -1.20 8.23
N PHE A 99 15.17 0.12 8.10
CA PHE A 99 15.44 0.82 6.85
C PHE A 99 16.43 1.98 6.95
N ALA A 100 17.15 2.18 8.07
CA ALA A 100 18.12 3.30 8.17
C ALA A 100 19.14 3.35 7.01
N ASP A 101 19.63 2.19 6.58
CA ASP A 101 20.61 2.04 5.49
C ASP A 101 19.99 1.92 4.09
N LEU A 102 18.67 2.14 3.98
CA LEU A 102 17.96 2.13 2.70
C LEU A 102 18.39 3.35 1.88
N ASP A 103 18.91 3.12 0.68
CA ASP A 103 19.16 4.13 -0.33
C ASP A 103 18.19 3.94 -1.50
N GLU A 104 18.31 4.77 -2.54
CA GLU A 104 17.42 4.68 -3.71
C GLU A 104 17.51 3.32 -4.41
N GLN A 105 18.73 2.84 -4.68
CA GLN A 105 18.93 1.56 -5.38
C GLN A 105 18.32 0.39 -4.59
N LYS A 106 18.58 0.32 -3.28
CA LYS A 106 18.00 -0.70 -2.41
C LYS A 106 16.47 -0.56 -2.30
N TYR A 107 15.93 0.65 -2.34
CA TYR A 107 14.48 0.85 -2.37
C TYR A 107 13.87 0.33 -3.68
N LEU A 108 14.51 0.57 -4.83
CA LEU A 108 14.08 0.01 -6.11
C LEU A 108 14.12 -1.53 -6.09
N GLU A 109 15.19 -2.12 -5.55
CA GLU A 109 15.29 -3.58 -5.36
C GLU A 109 14.19 -4.11 -4.42
N LEU A 110 13.87 -3.36 -3.36
CA LEU A 110 12.87 -3.73 -2.36
C LEU A 110 11.44 -3.78 -2.93
N VAL A 111 11.10 -2.89 -3.87
CA VAL A 111 9.71 -2.70 -4.33
C VAL A 111 9.47 -2.94 -5.82
N MET A 112 10.44 -2.69 -6.69
CA MET A 112 10.23 -2.68 -8.14
C MET A 112 10.74 -3.93 -8.85
N LEU A 113 11.80 -4.58 -8.35
CA LEU A 113 12.42 -5.75 -9.01
C LEU A 113 11.88 -7.07 -8.45
N ARG A 114 11.24 -7.88 -9.30
CA ARG A 114 10.56 -9.14 -8.97
C ARG A 114 11.44 -10.10 -8.15
N ASP A 115 12.70 -10.26 -8.53
CA ASP A 115 13.62 -11.21 -7.90
C ASP A 115 13.98 -10.87 -6.46
N THR A 116 13.99 -9.57 -6.12
CA THR A 116 14.37 -9.07 -4.79
C THR A 116 13.20 -8.49 -4.00
N ARG A 117 12.03 -8.34 -4.63
CA ARG A 117 10.86 -7.67 -4.07
C ARG A 117 10.48 -8.28 -2.73
N LYS A 118 10.34 -7.41 -1.72
CA LYS A 118 9.76 -7.75 -0.43
C LYS A 118 8.42 -7.07 -0.19
N TYR A 119 8.17 -5.94 -0.85
CA TYR A 119 6.90 -5.24 -0.73
C TYR A 119 6.37 -4.86 -2.11
N TYR A 120 5.06 -4.94 -2.29
CA TYR A 120 4.39 -4.20 -3.34
C TYR A 120 4.10 -2.80 -2.82
N SER A 121 4.30 -1.80 -3.67
CA SER A 121 4.21 -0.38 -3.31
C SER A 121 3.68 0.40 -4.49
N GLY A 122 2.93 1.47 -4.23
CA GLY A 122 2.33 2.27 -5.27
C GLY A 122 1.63 3.50 -4.74
N ASN A 123 1.03 4.25 -5.66
CA ASN A 123 0.08 5.29 -5.33
C ASN A 123 -1.28 4.69 -4.96
N PHE A 124 -1.97 5.32 -4.02
CA PHE A 124 -3.33 5.01 -3.59
C PHE A 124 -4.19 6.28 -3.70
N PHE A 125 -5.32 6.20 -4.37
CA PHE A 125 -6.10 7.34 -4.81
C PHE A 125 -7.56 7.24 -4.39
N SER A 126 -8.23 8.38 -4.19
CA SER A 126 -9.68 8.46 -4.20
C SER A 126 -10.17 9.12 -5.49
N PHE A 127 -11.25 8.58 -6.05
CA PHE A 127 -11.93 9.07 -7.24
C PHE A 127 -13.39 9.36 -6.92
N ALA A 128 -13.91 10.47 -7.45
CA ALA A 128 -15.32 10.83 -7.36
C ALA A 128 -15.82 11.30 -8.75
N PRO A 129 -15.98 10.39 -9.73
CA PRO A 129 -16.46 10.76 -11.05
C PRO A 129 -17.90 11.29 -10.99
N ALA A 130 -18.24 12.27 -11.84
CA ALA A 130 -19.60 12.78 -11.90
C ALA A 130 -20.59 11.67 -12.31
N GLY A 131 -21.66 11.50 -11.54
CA GLY A 131 -22.71 10.51 -11.81
C GLY A 131 -22.34 9.05 -11.53
N GLN A 132 -21.20 8.81 -10.86
CA GLN A 132 -20.79 7.48 -10.40
C GLN A 132 -20.54 7.50 -8.90
N GLU A 133 -20.64 6.33 -8.27
CA GLU A 133 -20.24 6.18 -6.87
C GLU A 133 -18.72 6.41 -6.72
N PRO A 134 -18.28 7.12 -5.66
CA PRO A 134 -16.87 7.26 -5.36
C PRO A 134 -16.19 5.91 -5.11
N PHE A 135 -14.95 5.79 -5.57
CA PHE A 135 -14.15 4.58 -5.38
C PHE A 135 -12.68 4.93 -5.10
N TYR A 136 -11.91 3.93 -4.72
CA TYR A 136 -10.48 4.05 -4.47
C TYR A 136 -9.69 3.22 -5.46
N GLY A 137 -8.51 3.71 -5.85
CA GLY A 137 -7.63 3.04 -6.80
C GLY A 137 -6.25 2.80 -6.20
N PHE A 138 -5.64 1.67 -6.49
CA PHE A 138 -4.21 1.44 -6.20
C PHE A 138 -3.45 1.10 -7.48
N THR A 139 -2.21 1.59 -7.57
CA THR A 139 -1.23 1.27 -8.61
C THR A 139 -0.15 0.35 -8.03
N VAL A 140 0.73 -0.21 -8.86
CA VAL A 140 1.90 -0.93 -8.34
C VAL A 140 3.14 -0.53 -9.13
N TYR A 141 4.16 -0.08 -8.43
CA TYR A 141 5.45 0.26 -9.03
C TYR A 141 6.17 -1.02 -9.47
N THR A 142 6.58 -1.04 -10.73
CA THR A 142 7.42 -2.09 -11.31
C THR A 142 8.52 -1.44 -12.13
N ALA A 143 9.68 -2.09 -12.26
CA ALA A 143 10.69 -1.61 -13.20
C ALA A 143 10.14 -1.67 -14.63
N THR A 144 10.52 -0.68 -15.46
CA THR A 144 9.94 -0.46 -16.80
C THR A 144 10.48 -1.45 -17.83
N ARG A 145 10.18 -2.74 -17.65
CA ARG A 145 10.56 -3.85 -18.52
C ARG A 145 9.52 -4.98 -18.42
N SER A 146 9.35 -5.75 -19.49
CA SER A 146 8.24 -6.70 -19.65
C SER A 146 8.15 -7.77 -18.56
N GLU A 147 9.29 -8.27 -18.10
CA GLU A 147 9.43 -9.33 -17.10
C GLU A 147 9.04 -8.87 -15.68
N GLU A 148 8.97 -7.57 -15.46
CA GLU A 148 8.61 -6.98 -14.16
C GLU A 148 7.12 -6.70 -14.05
N LEU A 149 6.41 -6.64 -15.18
CA LEU A 149 4.97 -6.44 -15.19
C LEU A 149 4.28 -7.57 -14.42
N LEU A 150 3.37 -7.20 -13.54
CA LEU A 150 2.65 -8.17 -12.72
C LEU A 150 1.71 -9.04 -13.56
N GLU A 151 1.49 -10.25 -13.09
CA GLU A 151 0.41 -11.12 -13.54
C GLU A 151 -0.86 -10.87 -12.74
N ALA A 152 -2.02 -11.27 -13.29
CA ALA A 152 -3.32 -11.10 -12.63
C ALA A 152 -3.34 -11.70 -11.22
N ALA A 153 -2.73 -12.87 -11.02
CA ALA A 153 -2.67 -13.53 -9.70
C ALA A 153 -1.87 -12.70 -8.67
N GLU A 154 -0.82 -12.00 -9.10
CA GLU A 154 -0.02 -11.15 -8.21
C GLU A 154 -0.83 -9.92 -7.80
N VAL A 155 -1.50 -9.26 -8.76
CA VAL A 155 -2.38 -8.13 -8.46
C VAL A 155 -3.56 -8.56 -7.59
N LYS A 156 -4.11 -9.76 -7.80
CA LYS A 156 -5.15 -10.31 -6.93
C LYS A 156 -4.67 -10.45 -5.49
N SER A 157 -3.46 -10.97 -5.28
CA SER A 157 -2.89 -11.10 -3.93
C SER A 157 -2.73 -9.74 -3.25
N ILE A 158 -2.32 -8.71 -3.99
CA ILE A 158 -2.22 -7.34 -3.48
C ILE A 158 -3.61 -6.81 -3.13
N TYR A 159 -4.58 -6.98 -4.04
CA TYR A 159 -5.96 -6.55 -3.84
C TYR A 159 -6.57 -7.18 -2.59
N ASP A 160 -6.43 -8.50 -2.41
CA ASP A 160 -6.99 -9.22 -1.29
C ASP A 160 -6.40 -8.74 0.05
N ASP A 161 -5.07 -8.52 0.11
CA ASP A 161 -4.40 -7.99 1.30
C ASP A 161 -4.85 -6.56 1.62
N LEU A 162 -4.82 -5.67 0.61
CA LEU A 162 -5.31 -4.30 0.80
C LEU A 162 -6.78 -4.28 1.22
N LYS A 163 -7.62 -5.17 0.68
CA LYS A 163 -9.04 -5.21 1.01
C LYS A 163 -9.31 -5.71 2.44
N ALA A 164 -8.42 -6.51 3.01
CA ALA A 164 -8.47 -6.90 4.41
C ALA A 164 -8.22 -5.72 5.36
N HIS A 165 -7.47 -4.72 4.91
CA HIS A 165 -7.06 -3.56 5.71
C HIS A 165 -7.71 -2.23 5.28
N PHE A 166 -8.38 -2.19 4.13
CA PHE A 166 -9.05 -1.02 3.58
C PHE A 166 -10.54 -1.30 3.37
N THR A 167 -11.36 -0.81 4.29
CA THR A 167 -12.82 -1.01 4.28
C THR A 167 -13.60 0.28 4.02
N ALA A 168 -12.92 1.42 3.83
CA ALA A 168 -13.52 2.73 3.59
C ALA A 168 -14.32 2.86 2.28
N GLY A 169 -14.24 1.90 1.36
CA GLY A 169 -15.05 1.89 0.13
C GLY A 169 -14.66 0.82 -0.88
N GLU A 170 -15.18 0.96 -2.10
CA GLU A 170 -14.82 0.10 -3.22
C GLU A 170 -13.37 0.35 -3.62
N LEU A 171 -12.58 -0.72 -3.74
CA LEU A 171 -11.18 -0.67 -4.15
C LEU A 171 -11.07 -1.23 -5.57
N ARG A 172 -10.27 -0.59 -6.43
CA ARG A 172 -10.00 -1.04 -7.80
C ARG A 172 -8.50 -0.99 -8.09
N TYR A 173 -8.01 -1.91 -8.91
CA TYR A 173 -6.68 -1.76 -9.49
C TYR A 173 -6.71 -0.67 -10.57
N THR A 174 -5.72 0.21 -10.60
CA THR A 174 -5.58 1.29 -11.60
C THR A 174 -4.11 1.46 -11.98
N PHE A 175 -3.84 2.33 -12.96
CA PHE A 175 -2.53 2.53 -13.54
C PHE A 175 -2.03 3.94 -13.29
N ASP A 176 -0.71 4.10 -13.13
CA ASP A 176 -0.10 5.41 -13.26
C ASP A 176 -0.22 5.89 -14.73
N PRO A 177 -0.38 7.20 -14.98
CA PRO A 177 -0.61 7.72 -16.34
C PRO A 177 0.44 7.33 -17.37
N TYR A 178 1.66 7.03 -16.91
CA TYR A 178 2.80 6.69 -17.76
C TYR A 178 3.05 5.18 -17.88
N ASP A 179 2.27 4.34 -17.18
CA ASP A 179 2.43 2.89 -17.21
C ASP A 179 1.53 2.22 -18.27
N ALA A 180 1.80 2.54 -19.54
CA ALA A 180 1.03 2.01 -20.66
C ALA A 180 1.19 0.49 -20.80
N MET A 181 2.33 -0.06 -20.38
CA MET A 181 2.64 -1.49 -20.49
C MET A 181 1.80 -2.32 -19.52
N ALA A 182 1.68 -1.91 -18.25
CA ALA A 182 0.80 -2.59 -17.29
C ALA A 182 -0.67 -2.47 -17.71
N LYS A 183 -1.09 -1.28 -18.19
CA LYS A 183 -2.46 -1.07 -18.69
C LYS A 183 -2.80 -2.02 -19.82
N GLU A 184 -1.91 -2.20 -20.79
CA GLU A 184 -2.13 -3.10 -21.92
C GLU A 184 -2.12 -4.57 -21.50
N LYS A 185 -1.19 -4.98 -20.63
CA LYS A 185 -1.16 -6.35 -20.08
C LYS A 185 -2.48 -6.70 -19.38
N ALA A 186 -3.00 -5.76 -18.57
CA ALA A 186 -4.24 -5.95 -17.82
C ALA A 186 -5.48 -6.08 -18.69
N ARG A 187 -5.51 -5.46 -19.89
CA ARG A 187 -6.61 -5.65 -20.86
C ARG A 187 -6.71 -7.08 -21.38
N GLY A 188 -5.60 -7.82 -21.37
CA GLY A 188 -5.56 -9.21 -21.76
C GLY A 188 -6.07 -10.18 -20.69
N TRP A 189 -6.31 -9.74 -19.46
CA TRP A 189 -6.76 -10.62 -18.39
C TRP A 189 -8.24 -10.96 -18.53
N THR A 190 -8.57 -12.23 -18.33
CA THR A 190 -9.95 -12.72 -18.29
C THR A 190 -10.32 -13.01 -16.84
N ASP A 191 -11.38 -12.37 -16.33
CA ASP A 191 -11.92 -12.53 -14.97
C ASP A 191 -10.82 -12.60 -13.87
N PRO A 192 -10.08 -11.50 -13.65
CA PRO A 192 -8.94 -11.51 -12.73
C PRO A 192 -9.35 -11.63 -11.25
N GLY A 193 -10.65 -11.61 -10.94
CA GLY A 193 -11.17 -11.74 -9.57
C GLY A 193 -11.08 -10.47 -8.73
N PHE A 194 -10.84 -9.31 -9.35
CA PHE A 194 -10.87 -7.97 -8.74
C PHE A 194 -11.25 -6.92 -9.79
N PRO A 195 -11.86 -5.79 -9.39
CA PRO A 195 -12.24 -4.74 -10.32
C PRO A 195 -11.02 -3.92 -10.78
N ILE A 196 -11.03 -3.51 -12.05
CA ILE A 196 -9.98 -2.69 -12.67
C ILE A 196 -10.60 -1.40 -13.19
N TYR A 197 -9.99 -0.27 -12.84
CA TYR A 197 -10.28 1.02 -13.43
C TYR A 197 -9.18 1.37 -14.44
N PHE A 198 -9.53 1.38 -15.73
CA PHE A 198 -8.57 1.71 -16.78
C PHE A 198 -8.31 3.20 -16.92
N GLY A 199 -9.22 4.06 -16.43
CA GLY A 199 -9.27 5.47 -16.83
C GLY A 199 -9.52 5.63 -18.33
N GLU A 200 -10.09 6.77 -18.72
CA GLU A 200 -10.13 7.15 -20.14
C GLU A 200 -8.71 7.39 -20.67
#